data_AF-A0A1F8P1J0-F1
#
_entry.id   AF-A0A1F8P1J0-F1
#
_cell.length_a   1.000
_cell.length_b   1.000
_cell.length_c   1.000
_cell.angle_alpha   90.00
_cell.angle_beta   90.00
_cell.angle_gamma   90.00
#
_symmetry.space_group_name_H-M   'P 1'
#
loop_
_entity.id
_entity.type
_entity.pdbx_description
1 polymer ?
#
loop_
_entity_poly.entity_id
_entity_poly.type
_entity_poly.pdbx_seq_one_letter_code
_entity_poly.pdbx_strand_id
1 'polypeptide(L)'
;MTNLDPEEELKIYQKRMKIEQAFKDLRSLLCIDRLMNKQQIYMEQMIAMVLIAYCIGLMVGEKIRDILSGGEGDVSRDRRRRRKNWRNGIKSRKWKQYSGWFILRKHKIQLSEEAIEKIVNEVLEIFKSIVRGFVRGCV
;
A
#
# COMPACT_ATOMS: atom_id res chain seq x y z
N MET A 1 25.21 5.65 14.95
CA MET A 1 24.31 4.75 15.68
C MET A 1 23.46 5.61 16.58
N THR A 2 22.14 5.47 16.51
CA THR A 2 21.19 6.26 17.32
C THR A 2 21.13 5.71 18.74
N ASN A 3 20.83 6.57 19.72
CA ASN A 3 20.68 6.19 21.13
C ASN A 3 19.23 5.80 21.46
N LEU A 4 18.50 5.25 20.49
CA LEU A 4 17.08 4.92 20.62
C LEU A 4 16.90 3.49 21.09
N ASP A 5 15.76 3.21 21.73
CA ASP A 5 15.42 1.86 22.15
C ASP A 5 15.36 0.91 20.93
N PRO A 6 15.89 -0.32 21.01
CA PRO A 6 15.96 -1.24 19.88
C PRO A 6 14.62 -1.52 19.20
N GLU A 7 13.50 -1.49 19.95
CA GLU A 7 12.18 -1.68 19.38
C GLU A 7 11.73 -0.47 18.53
N GLU A 8 12.10 0.73 18.94
CA GLU A 8 11.81 1.97 18.20
C GLU A 8 12.66 2.09 16.95
N GLU A 9 13.95 1.73 17.05
CA GLU A 9 14.83 1.67 15.89
C GLU A 9 14.31 0.70 14.83
N LEU A 10 13.88 -0.50 15.25
CA LEU A 10 13.31 -1.49 14.34
C LEU A 10 12.09 -0.94 13.60
N LYS A 11 11.21 -0.19 14.29
CA LYS A 11 10.04 0.44 13.66
C LYS A 11 10.46 1.50 12.62
N ILE A 12 11.49 2.28 12.90
CA ILE A 12 12.02 3.28 11.95
C ILE A 12 12.61 2.57 10.73
N TYR A 13 13.40 1.51 10.93
CA TYR A 13 13.93 0.69 9.84
C TYR A 13 12.82 0.09 8.98
N GLN A 14 11.77 -0.45 9.58
CA GLN A 14 10.61 -0.98 8.84
C GLN A 14 9.89 0.11 8.03
N LYS A 15 9.72 1.31 8.59
CA LYS A 15 9.15 2.45 7.86
C LYS A 15 10.03 2.85 6.67
N ARG A 16 11.36 2.91 6.85
CA ARG A 16 12.31 3.19 5.76
C ARG A 16 12.25 2.14 4.66
N MET A 17 12.21 0.86 5.03
CA MET A 17 12.07 -0.24 4.09
C MET A 17 10.81 -0.12 3.23
N LYS A 18 9.68 0.33 3.81
CA LYS A 18 8.45 0.59 3.04
C LYS A 18 8.61 1.70 2.01
N ILE A 19 9.37 2.75 2.34
CA ILE A 19 9.66 3.86 1.42
C ILE A 19 10.49 3.36 0.23
N GLU A 20 11.57 2.62 0.50
CA GLU A 20 12.41 2.04 -0.57
C GLU A 20 11.63 1.08 -1.48
N GLN A 21 10.77 0.26 -0.89
CA GLN A 21 9.90 -0.64 -1.64
C GLN A 21 8.93 0.13 -2.55
N ALA A 22 8.37 1.24 -2.07
CA ALA A 22 7.48 2.09 -2.88
C ALA A 22 8.21 2.68 -4.10
N PHE A 23 9.45 3.17 -3.94
CA PHE A 23 10.26 3.65 -5.06
C PHE A 23 10.60 2.55 -6.07
N LYS A 24 10.90 1.34 -5.58
CA LYS A 24 11.14 0.19 -6.45
C LYS A 24 9.89 -0.19 -7.25
N ASP A 25 8.71 -0.10 -6.63
CA ASP A 25 7.44 -0.37 -7.28
C ASP A 25 7.09 0.71 -8.31
N LEU A 26 7.30 1.99 -8.00
CA LEU A 26 7.13 3.10 -8.95
C LEU A 26 7.99 2.92 -10.21
N ARG A 27 9.24 2.49 -10.03
CA ARG A 27 10.15 2.25 -11.16
C ARG A 27 9.78 1.01 -11.96
N SER A 28 9.49 -0.11 -11.29
CA SER A 28 9.25 -1.39 -11.97
C SER A 28 7.83 -1.55 -12.53
N LEU A 29 6.82 -1.02 -11.84
CA LEU A 29 5.41 -1.22 -12.20
C LEU A 29 4.85 -0.08 -13.03
N LEU A 30 5.21 1.16 -12.71
CA LEU A 30 4.74 2.36 -13.38
C LEU A 30 5.78 3.00 -14.33
N CYS A 31 6.99 2.43 -14.39
CA CYS A 31 8.05 2.85 -15.32
C CYS A 31 8.30 4.37 -15.29
N ILE A 32 8.28 4.98 -14.10
CA ILE A 32 8.47 6.43 -13.93
C ILE A 32 9.80 6.91 -14.54
N ASP A 33 10.80 6.03 -14.59
CA ASP A 33 12.12 6.27 -15.18
C ASP A 33 12.12 6.34 -16.70
N ARG A 34 11.02 5.94 -17.36
CA ARG A 34 10.85 6.06 -18.82
C ARG A 34 10.07 7.31 -19.23
N LEU A 35 9.56 8.10 -18.28
CA LEU A 35 8.84 9.35 -18.58
C LEU A 35 9.85 10.44 -18.95
N MET A 36 10.14 10.56 -20.24
CA MET A 36 11.10 11.52 -20.77
C MET A 36 10.39 12.54 -21.66
N ASN A 37 9.80 13.56 -21.03
CA ASN A 37 9.22 14.69 -21.75
C ASN A 37 10.30 15.71 -22.13
N LYS A 38 10.14 16.34 -23.30
CA LYS A 38 11.11 17.30 -23.84
C LYS A 38 11.28 18.56 -22.97
N GLN A 39 10.26 18.91 -22.19
CA GLN A 39 10.29 20.04 -21.26
C GLN A 39 10.01 19.56 -19.83
N GLN A 40 10.71 20.15 -18.86
CA GLN A 40 10.61 19.81 -17.45
C GLN A 40 9.18 19.96 -16.90
N ILE A 41 8.47 21.02 -17.29
CA ILE A 41 7.10 21.30 -16.82
C ILE A 41 6.16 20.11 -17.13
N TYR A 42 6.19 19.60 -18.37
CA TYR A 42 5.38 18.46 -18.75
C TYR A 42 5.86 17.16 -18.09
N MET A 43 7.16 17.03 -17.82
CA MET A 43 7.68 15.87 -17.08
C MET A 43 7.14 15.85 -15.64
N GLU A 44 7.16 16.99 -14.95
CA GLU A 44 6.65 17.14 -13.59
C GLU A 44 5.15 16.86 -13.52
N GLN A 45 4.36 17.37 -14.48
CA GLN A 45 2.92 17.09 -14.56
C GLN A 45 2.64 15.59 -14.77
N MET A 46 3.39 14.93 -15.65
CA MET A 46 3.25 13.49 -15.87
C MET A 46 3.63 12.69 -14.63
N ILE A 47 4.73 13.06 -13.97
CA ILE A 47 5.18 12.43 -12.71
C ILE A 47 4.10 12.60 -11.63
N ALA A 48 3.53 13.80 -11.49
CA ALA A 48 2.46 14.06 -10.53
C ALA A 48 1.24 13.17 -10.78
N MET A 49 0.80 13.05 -12.04
CA MET A 49 -0.30 12.14 -12.39
C MET A 49 0.00 10.67 -12.07
N VAL A 50 1.22 10.21 -12.36
CA VAL A 50 1.65 8.84 -12.07
C VAL A 50 1.70 8.58 -10.57
N LEU A 51 2.18 9.54 -9.77
CA LEU A 51 2.19 9.43 -8.31
C LEU A 51 0.78 9.38 -7.73
N ILE A 52 -0.16 10.18 -8.24
CA ILE A 52 -1.57 10.13 -7.81
C ILE A 52 -2.18 8.77 -8.16
N ALA A 53 -1.95 8.27 -9.38
CA ALA A 53 -2.42 6.95 -9.80
C ALA A 53 -1.81 5.83 -8.94
N TYR A 54 -0.53 5.93 -8.59
CA TYR A 54 0.14 5.00 -7.68
C TYR A 54 -0.50 5.01 -6.28
N CYS A 55 -0.78 6.18 -5.72
CA CYS A 55 -1.41 6.30 -4.41
C CYS A 55 -2.79 5.63 -4.37
N ILE A 56 -3.66 5.95 -5.33
CA ILE A 56 -5.00 5.35 -5.44
C ILE A 56 -4.88 3.83 -5.59
N GLY A 57 -4.00 3.41 -6.48
CA GLY A 57 -3.70 2.03 -6.74
C GLY A 57 -3.21 1.23 -5.53
N LEU A 58 -2.26 1.80 -4.80
CA LEU A 58 -1.73 1.20 -3.58
C LEU A 58 -2.86 1.01 -2.56
N MET A 59 -3.69 2.04 -2.34
CA MET A 59 -4.80 1.99 -1.38
C MET A 59 -5.83 0.90 -1.73
N VAL A 60 -6.26 0.84 -3.00
CA VAL A 60 -7.18 -0.20 -3.48
C VAL A 60 -6.56 -1.59 -3.31
N GLY A 61 -5.30 -1.75 -3.70
CA GLY A 61 -4.63 -3.04 -3.64
C GLY A 61 -4.39 -3.54 -2.22
N GLU A 62 -4.13 -2.64 -1.26
CA GLU A 62 -3.99 -3.00 0.15
C GLU A 62 -5.33 -3.47 0.72
N LYS A 63 -6.43 -2.79 0.39
CA LYS A 63 -7.79 -3.21 0.78
C LYS A 63 -8.17 -4.57 0.21
N ILE A 64 -7.88 -4.81 -1.07
CA ILE A 64 -8.08 -6.12 -1.70
C ILE A 64 -7.23 -7.19 -1.02
N ARG A 65 -5.97 -6.88 -0.69
CA ARG A 65 -5.09 -7.81 0.04
C ARG A 65 -5.66 -8.15 1.41
N ASP A 66 -6.25 -7.17 2.11
CA ASP A 66 -6.83 -7.38 3.43
C ASP A 66 -8.06 -8.29 3.36
N ILE A 67 -8.90 -8.13 2.33
CA ILE A 67 -10.04 -9.03 2.06
C ILE A 67 -9.54 -10.44 1.74
N LEU A 68 -8.58 -10.57 0.82
CA LEU A 68 -8.03 -11.87 0.41
C LEU A 68 -7.27 -12.57 1.54
N SER A 69 -6.70 -11.80 2.48
CA SER A 69 -6.03 -12.32 3.67
C SER A 69 -6.98 -12.76 4.78
N GLY A 70 -8.29 -12.49 4.63
CA GLY A 70 -9.34 -12.99 5.53
C GLY A 70 -9.89 -11.98 6.54
N GLY A 71 -9.95 -10.68 6.21
CA GLY A 71 -10.84 -9.70 6.86
C GLY A 71 -10.54 -9.32 8.32
N GLU A 72 -10.17 -8.05 8.52
CA GLU A 72 -10.25 -7.24 9.75
C GLU A 72 -9.60 -7.72 11.07
N GLY A 73 -8.48 -7.06 11.39
CA GLY A 73 -8.33 -6.43 12.72
C GLY A 73 -7.96 -7.33 13.89
N ASP A 74 -6.72 -7.82 13.95
CA ASP A 74 -6.13 -8.11 15.26
C ASP A 74 -4.59 -8.11 15.26
N VAL A 75 -4.00 -6.91 15.25
CA VAL A 75 -2.58 -6.75 15.63
C VAL A 75 -2.38 -7.00 17.13
N SER A 76 -3.45 -7.20 17.91
CA SER A 76 -3.39 -7.33 19.37
C SER A 76 -3.71 -8.73 19.92
N ARG A 77 -4.38 -9.64 19.20
CA ARG A 77 -4.66 -11.03 19.66
C ARG A 77 -3.76 -12.12 19.08
N ASP A 78 -2.86 -11.82 18.14
CA ASP A 78 -2.11 -12.83 17.38
C ASP A 78 -0.79 -13.33 18.03
N ARG A 79 -0.69 -13.36 19.36
CA ARG A 79 0.41 -14.09 20.05
C ARG A 79 0.05 -15.54 20.38
N ARG A 80 -1.24 -15.87 20.63
CA ARG A 80 -1.63 -17.24 21.05
C ARG A 80 -1.96 -18.19 19.88
N ARG A 81 -2.43 -17.69 18.73
CA ARG A 81 -2.76 -18.54 17.55
C ARG A 81 -1.54 -18.88 16.67
N ARG A 82 -0.46 -18.10 16.75
CA ARG A 82 0.79 -18.30 15.97
C ARG A 82 1.46 -19.66 16.16
N ARG A 83 1.27 -20.35 17.29
CA ARG A 83 1.97 -21.63 17.57
C ARG A 83 1.36 -22.85 16.88
N LYS A 84 0.04 -22.93 16.66
CA LYS A 84 -0.59 -24.13 16.09
C LYS A 84 -0.59 -24.17 14.56
N ASN A 85 -0.68 -23.02 13.89
CA ASN A 85 -0.75 -22.94 12.42
C ASN A 85 0.60 -22.74 11.71
N TRP A 86 1.73 -22.83 12.42
CA TRP A 86 3.06 -22.61 11.83
C TRP A 86 3.43 -23.66 10.79
N ARG A 87 2.95 -24.92 10.93
CA ARG A 87 3.42 -26.06 10.12
C ARG A 87 2.80 -26.15 8.72
N ASN A 88 1.60 -25.61 8.48
CA ASN A 88 0.88 -25.86 7.20
C ASN A 88 0.88 -24.67 6.21
N GLY A 89 1.36 -23.48 6.61
CA GLY A 89 1.18 -22.23 5.85
C GLY A 89 2.42 -21.66 5.16
N ILE A 90 3.49 -22.43 5.00
CA ILE A 90 4.80 -21.88 4.56
C ILE A 90 4.80 -21.52 3.06
N LYS A 91 3.99 -22.17 2.21
CA LYS A 91 3.94 -21.90 0.76
C LYS A 91 3.10 -20.67 0.35
N SER A 92 2.14 -20.23 1.18
CA SER A 92 1.20 -19.12 0.85
C SER A 92 1.64 -17.75 1.40
N ARG A 93 2.68 -17.69 2.25
CA ARG A 93 3.07 -16.47 2.99
C ARG A 93 3.85 -15.41 2.21
N LYS A 94 4.50 -15.75 1.09
CA LYS A 94 5.33 -14.80 0.33
C LYS A 94 4.54 -13.59 -0.17
N TRP A 95 3.23 -13.77 -0.36
CA TRP A 95 2.36 -12.79 -1.00
C TRP A 95 1.87 -11.70 -0.06
N LYS A 96 1.82 -12.01 1.24
CA LYS A 96 1.52 -11.03 2.30
C LYS A 96 2.58 -9.93 2.42
N GLN A 97 3.73 -10.10 1.76
CA GLN A 97 4.84 -9.15 1.75
C GLN A 97 4.85 -8.26 0.50
N TYR A 98 4.03 -8.55 -0.51
CA TYR A 98 3.92 -7.68 -1.68
C TYR A 98 3.05 -6.47 -1.35
N SER A 99 3.40 -5.35 -1.98
CA SER A 99 2.59 -4.14 -1.98
C SER A 99 1.24 -4.43 -2.65
N GLY A 100 0.18 -3.79 -2.16
CA GLY A 100 -1.18 -3.96 -2.68
C GLY A 100 -1.27 -3.76 -4.19
N TRP A 101 -0.51 -2.80 -4.73
CA TRP A 101 -0.45 -2.53 -6.17
C TRP A 101 0.07 -3.71 -7.00
N PHE A 102 1.02 -4.48 -6.47
CA PHE A 102 1.52 -5.69 -7.13
C PHE A 102 0.46 -6.78 -7.23
N ILE A 103 -0.43 -6.86 -6.23
CA ILE A 103 -1.53 -7.83 -6.19
C ILE A 103 -2.58 -7.48 -7.24
N LEU A 104 -2.92 -6.19 -7.36
CA LEU A 104 -3.82 -5.67 -8.40
C LEU A 104 -3.35 -6.03 -9.82
N ARG A 105 -2.06 -5.86 -10.10
CA ARG A 105 -1.52 -6.12 -11.44
C ARG A 105 -1.37 -7.61 -11.75
N LYS A 106 -1.00 -8.42 -10.76
CA LYS A 106 -0.60 -9.81 -10.97
C LYS A 106 -1.77 -10.80 -10.92
N HIS A 107 -2.85 -10.48 -10.21
CA HIS A 107 -4.01 -11.35 -10.15
C HIS A 107 -5.15 -10.81 -11.02
N LYS A 108 -5.66 -11.66 -11.92
CA LYS A 108 -7.00 -11.51 -12.51
C LYS A 108 -8.03 -11.84 -11.43
N ILE A 109 -8.25 -10.92 -10.50
CA ILE A 109 -9.17 -11.13 -9.39
C ILE A 109 -10.60 -10.98 -9.91
N GLN A 110 -11.42 -12.01 -9.70
CA GLN A 110 -12.88 -11.91 -9.86
C GLN A 110 -13.46 -11.49 -8.51
N LEU A 111 -13.63 -10.19 -8.30
CA LEU A 111 -14.38 -9.64 -7.17
C LEU A 111 -15.82 -9.41 -7.61
N SER A 112 -16.78 -9.60 -6.69
CA SER A 112 -18.16 -9.19 -6.93
C SER A 112 -18.22 -7.66 -7.07
N GLU A 113 -19.13 -7.18 -7.90
CA GLU A 113 -19.32 -5.75 -8.19
C GLU A 113 -19.58 -4.95 -6.90
N GLU A 114 -20.41 -5.50 -6.01
CA GLU A 114 -20.70 -4.94 -4.68
C GLU A 114 -19.43 -4.76 -3.81
N ALA A 115 -18.50 -5.73 -3.86
CA ALA A 115 -17.26 -5.65 -3.11
C ALA A 115 -16.33 -4.57 -3.69
N ILE A 116 -16.30 -4.42 -5.02
CA ILE A 116 -15.53 -3.37 -5.69
C ILE A 116 -16.08 -2.00 -5.31
N GLU A 117 -17.40 -1.81 -5.38
CA GLU A 117 -18.04 -0.54 -5.05
C GLU A 117 -17.75 -0.12 -3.61
N LYS A 118 -17.85 -1.06 -2.66
CA LYS A 118 -17.52 -0.81 -1.26
C LYS A 118 -16.05 -0.39 -1.09
N ILE A 119 -15.11 -1.11 -1.71
CA ILE A 119 -13.68 -0.79 -1.65
C ILE A 119 -13.41 0.60 -2.24
N VAL A 120 -14.00 0.90 -3.40
CA VAL A 120 -13.81 2.19 -4.08
C VAL A 120 -14.34 3.33 -3.21
N ASN A 121 -15.53 3.19 -2.63
CA ASN A 121 -16.11 4.21 -1.75
C ASN A 121 -15.23 4.44 -0.51
N GLU A 122 -14.75 3.38 0.15
CA GLU A 122 -13.83 3.51 1.29
C GLU A 122 -12.51 4.19 0.90
N VAL A 123 -11.91 3.79 -0.22
CA VAL A 123 -10.66 4.39 -0.69
C VAL A 123 -10.87 5.85 -1.07
N LEU A 124 -12.01 6.18 -1.68
CA LEU A 124 -12.36 7.54 -2.08
C LEU A 124 -12.55 8.45 -0.87
N GLU A 125 -13.18 7.97 0.21
CA GLU A 125 -13.28 8.72 1.47
C GLU A 125 -11.91 8.94 2.12
N ILE A 126 -11.04 7.94 2.15
CA ILE A 126 -9.67 8.11 2.67
C ILE A 126 -8.90 9.08 1.77
N PHE A 127 -9.00 8.96 0.45
CA PHE A 127 -8.31 9.84 -0.49
C PHE A 127 -8.78 11.29 -0.36
N LYS A 128 -10.09 11.52 -0.22
CA LYS A 128 -10.67 12.84 0.10
C LYS A 128 -10.06 13.41 1.38
N SER A 129 -9.91 12.60 2.43
CA SER A 129 -9.31 13.06 3.70
C SER A 129 -7.84 13.46 3.55
N ILE A 130 -7.09 12.77 2.68
CA ILE A 130 -5.68 13.08 2.38
C ILE A 130 -5.58 14.37 1.57
N VAL A 131 -6.39 14.52 0.52
CA VAL A 131 -6.33 15.68 -0.39
C VAL A 131 -6.86 16.95 0.27
N ARG A 132 -7.96 16.85 1.02
CA ARG A 132 -8.53 18.01 1.73
C ARG A 132 -7.77 18.35 3.02
N GLY A 133 -7.02 17.39 3.57
CA GLY A 133 -6.32 17.54 4.83
C GLY A 133 -7.25 17.72 6.04
N PHE A 134 -6.68 17.67 7.24
CA PHE A 134 -7.30 18.16 8.48
C PHE A 134 -7.49 19.69 8.35
N VAL A 135 -8.55 20.14 7.66
CA VAL A 135 -9.01 21.54 7.76
C VAL A 135 -9.66 21.72 9.13
N ARG A 136 -8.85 21.67 10.20
CA ARG A 136 -9.23 22.20 11.50
C ARG A 136 -8.94 23.71 11.47
N GLY A 137 -10.00 24.49 11.28
CA GLY A 137 -10.14 25.81 11.93
C GLY A 137 -9.57 27.04 11.24
N CYS A 138 -9.89 27.28 9.96
CA CYS A 138 -9.81 28.63 9.39
C CYS A 138 -11.13 29.00 8.69
N VAL A 139 -12.23 29.05 9.45
CA VAL A 139 -13.32 30.03 9.32
C VAL A 139 -13.86 30.26 10.73
#